data_AF-W0F3U8-F1
#
_entry.id   AF-W0F3U8-F1
#
_cell.length_a   1.000
_cell.length_b   1.000
_cell.length_c   1.000
_cell.angle_alpha   90.00
_cell.angle_beta   90.00
_cell.angle_gamma   90.00
#
_symmetry.space_group_name_H-M   'P 1'
#
loop_
_entity.id
_entity.type
_entity.pdbx_description
1 polymer ?
#
loop_
_entity_poly.entity_id
_entity_poly.type
_entity_poly.pdbx_seq_one_letter_code
_entity_poly.pdbx_strand_id
1 'polypeptide(L)'
;MNTGQELHDNIPSEIPLDFYTKSKIITTSKTAGVAALLSIAGTLVSVAAFFLKSTAAPQPAKEGFNDSTAKLAATGNIFMLLLSLIISGLLFYTLFTFSRYAKKGIEQDNRTLLIRGLIALGAYFRIVAILAISFLGLLLMVILMTRMGGAIG
;
A
#
# COMPACT_ATOMS: atom_id res chain seq x y z
N MET A 1 14.87 49.61 38.54
CA MET A 1 15.08 48.15 38.65
C MET A 1 14.10 47.48 37.71
N ASN A 2 14.60 46.92 36.60
CA ASN A 2 13.79 46.41 35.49
C ASN A 2 14.00 44.88 35.43
N THR A 3 13.04 44.11 35.89
CA THR A 3 13.05 42.63 35.91
C THR A 3 12.20 42.11 34.75
N GLY A 4 12.75 42.15 33.53
CA GLY A 4 11.98 41.90 32.31
C GLY A 4 12.70 41.20 31.16
N GLN A 5 13.82 40.54 31.40
CA GLN A 5 14.53 39.66 30.45
C GLN A 5 15.13 38.56 31.33
N GLU A 6 14.80 37.27 31.18
CA GLU A 6 15.58 36.31 30.40
C GLU A 6 14.87 34.95 30.45
N LEU A 7 13.78 34.76 29.70
CA LEU A 7 13.11 33.46 29.60
C LEU A 7 12.64 33.13 28.19
N HIS A 8 13.32 33.71 27.21
CA HIS A 8 13.19 33.40 25.79
C HIS A 8 14.59 33.09 25.27
N ASP A 9 14.81 31.80 24.98
CA ASP A 9 15.88 31.24 24.12
C ASP A 9 16.52 30.00 24.75
N ASN A 10 15.70 28.96 24.89
CA ASN A 10 16.18 27.59 24.81
C ASN A 10 15.22 26.80 23.91
N ILE A 11 14.99 27.32 22.71
CA ILE A 11 14.53 26.47 21.62
C ILE A 11 15.79 25.74 21.15
N PRO A 12 15.90 24.41 21.35
CA PRO A 12 17.04 23.66 20.85
C PRO A 12 17.13 23.94 19.34
N SER A 13 18.25 24.54 18.96
CA SER A 13 18.62 24.83 17.57
C SER A 13 18.30 23.61 16.72
N GLU A 14 17.46 23.84 15.71
CA GLU A 14 16.98 22.81 14.80
C GLU A 14 18.15 21.93 14.35
N ILE A 15 18.16 20.66 14.76
CA ILE A 15 19.23 19.71 14.42
C ILE A 15 19.34 19.69 12.89
N PRO A 16 20.35 20.31 12.27
CA PRO A 16 20.40 20.46 10.83
C PRO A 16 20.41 19.06 10.21
N LEU A 17 19.50 18.82 9.26
CA LEU A 17 19.42 17.54 8.57
C LEU A 17 20.74 17.32 7.82
N ASP A 18 21.57 16.43 8.37
CA ASP A 18 22.88 16.09 7.82
C ASP A 18 22.76 15.70 6.34
N PHE A 19 23.76 16.08 5.54
CA PHE A 19 23.83 15.83 4.10
C PHE A 19 23.61 14.36 3.76
N TYR A 20 24.13 13.47 4.61
CA TYR A 20 23.93 12.03 4.50
C TYR A 20 22.45 11.62 4.60
N THR A 21 21.70 12.24 5.51
CA THR A 21 20.27 11.98 5.71
C THR A 21 19.45 12.52 4.55
N LYS A 22 19.76 13.72 4.05
CA LYS A 22 19.13 14.30 2.85
C LYS A 22 19.32 13.39 1.63
N SER A 23 20.53 12.90 1.39
CA SER A 23 20.84 12.00 0.28
C SER A 23 20.08 10.67 0.35
N LYS A 24 19.97 10.07 1.55
CA LYS A 24 19.16 8.85 1.73
C LYS A 24 17.69 9.08 1.46
N ILE A 25 17.10 10.17 1.96
CA ILE A 25 15.68 10.45 1.75
C ILE A 25 15.38 10.68 0.26
N ILE A 26 16.26 11.40 -0.46
CA ILE A 26 16.12 11.56 -1.93
C ILE A 26 16.16 10.19 -2.61
N THR A 27 17.14 9.35 -2.29
CA THR A 27 17.30 8.05 -2.93
C THR A 27 16.10 7.15 -2.65
N THR A 28 15.64 7.08 -1.40
CA THR A 28 14.43 6.35 -0.99
C THR A 28 13.18 6.92 -1.65
N SER A 29 13.08 8.24 -1.85
CA SER A 29 11.94 8.86 -2.53
C SER A 29 11.89 8.48 -4.02
N LYS A 30 13.05 8.34 -4.67
CA LYS A 30 13.17 7.90 -6.07
C LYS A 30 12.78 6.42 -6.21
N THR A 31 13.32 5.55 -5.35
CA THR A 31 12.97 4.12 -5.39
C THR A 31 11.50 3.89 -5.06
N ALA A 32 10.94 4.63 -4.10
CA ALA A 32 9.50 4.61 -3.81
C ALA A 32 8.66 5.05 -5.02
N GLY A 33 9.09 6.08 -5.75
CA GLY A 33 8.42 6.52 -6.99
C GLY A 33 8.44 5.44 -8.08
N VAL A 34 9.57 4.77 -8.27
CA VAL A 34 9.69 3.66 -9.24
C VAL A 34 8.84 2.45 -8.82
N ALA A 35 8.84 2.10 -7.55
CA ALA A 35 7.99 1.03 -7.00
C ALA A 35 6.50 1.35 -7.19
N ALA A 36 6.10 2.61 -7.00
CA ALA A 36 4.73 3.05 -7.25
C ALA A 36 4.34 2.84 -8.72
N LEU A 37 5.19 3.24 -9.66
CA LEU A 37 4.95 3.06 -11.10
C LEU A 37 4.87 1.58 -11.50
N LEU A 38 5.77 0.75 -10.97
CA LEU A 38 5.75 -0.71 -11.20
C LEU A 38 4.45 -1.34 -10.67
N SER A 39 3.98 -0.92 -9.49
CA SER A 39 2.73 -1.40 -8.90
C SER A 39 1.52 -1.11 -9.78
N ILE A 40 1.41 0.12 -10.32
CA ILE A 40 0.36 0.46 -11.29
C ILE A 40 0.49 -0.36 -12.57
N ALA A 41 1.70 -0.47 -13.13
CA ALA A 41 1.93 -1.22 -14.37
C ALA A 41 1.49 -2.68 -14.22
N GLY A 42 1.86 -3.34 -13.11
CA GLY A 42 1.42 -4.70 -12.81
C GLY A 42 -0.10 -4.83 -12.66
N THR A 43 -0.74 -3.84 -12.04
CA THR A 43 -2.20 -3.80 -11.91
C THR A 43 -2.88 -3.66 -13.28
N LEU A 44 -2.39 -2.77 -14.15
CA LEU A 44 -2.92 -2.59 -15.51
C LEU A 44 -2.77 -3.85 -16.37
N VAL A 45 -1.63 -4.52 -16.30
CA VAL A 45 -1.40 -5.81 -16.99
C VAL A 45 -2.37 -6.88 -16.48
N SER A 46 -2.63 -6.92 -15.18
CA SER A 46 -3.59 -7.87 -14.57
C SER A 46 -5.02 -7.60 -15.03
N VAL A 47 -5.42 -6.32 -15.13
CA VAL A 47 -6.72 -5.93 -15.67
C VAL A 47 -6.84 -6.29 -17.15
N ALA A 48 -5.82 -6.00 -17.96
CA ALA A 48 -5.80 -6.39 -19.38
C ALA A 48 -5.87 -7.92 -19.54
N ALA A 49 -5.11 -8.66 -18.74
CA ALA A 49 -5.13 -10.12 -18.74
C ALA A 49 -6.51 -10.69 -18.33
N PHE A 50 -7.23 -10.02 -17.43
CA PHE A 50 -8.59 -10.40 -17.06
C PHE A 50 -9.55 -10.29 -18.25
N PHE A 51 -9.51 -9.18 -19.00
CA PHE A 51 -10.33 -9.02 -20.20
C PHE A 51 -9.94 -9.98 -21.31
N LEU A 52 -8.65 -10.30 -21.45
CA LEU A 52 -8.15 -11.29 -22.42
C LEU A 52 -8.51 -12.73 -22.05
N LYS A 53 -8.58 -13.09 -20.76
CA LYS A 53 -9.01 -14.41 -20.28
C LYS A 53 -10.54 -14.58 -20.22
N SER A 54 -11.31 -13.51 -20.35
CA SER A 54 -12.79 -13.55 -20.24
C SER A 54 -13.50 -14.37 -21.32
N THR A 55 -12.78 -14.94 -22.30
CA THR A 55 -13.31 -15.85 -23.33
C THR A 55 -13.32 -17.33 -22.93
N ALA A 56 -12.70 -17.71 -21.80
CA ALA A 56 -12.72 -19.10 -21.33
C ALA A 56 -13.13 -19.17 -19.87
N ALA A 57 -14.44 -19.20 -19.62
CA ALA A 57 -14.93 -19.67 -18.34
C ALA A 57 -14.44 -21.12 -18.16
N PRO A 58 -13.71 -21.47 -17.08
CA PRO A 58 -13.47 -22.87 -16.78
C PRO A 58 -14.84 -23.47 -16.55
N GLN A 59 -15.28 -24.36 -17.44
CA GLN A 59 -16.48 -25.13 -17.20
C GLN A 59 -16.24 -25.87 -15.88
N PRO A 60 -17.01 -25.58 -14.81
CA PRO A 60 -16.93 -26.42 -13.64
C PRO A 60 -17.28 -27.81 -14.13
N ALA A 61 -16.40 -28.79 -13.88
CA ALA A 61 -16.73 -30.18 -14.10
C ALA A 61 -18.12 -30.40 -13.49
N LYS A 62 -19.08 -30.84 -14.31
CA LYS A 62 -20.48 -31.03 -13.93
C LYS A 62 -20.58 -32.17 -12.92
N GLU A 63 -20.16 -31.91 -11.70
CA GLU A 63 -20.29 -32.79 -10.55
C GLU A 63 -20.87 -31.95 -9.41
N GLY A 64 -22.19 -31.79 -9.40
CA GLY A 64 -22.97 -31.41 -8.22
C GLY A 64 -23.07 -29.93 -7.85
N PHE A 65 -22.35 -29.00 -8.48
CA PHE A 65 -22.49 -27.57 -8.16
C PHE A 65 -23.64 -26.90 -8.93
N ASN A 66 -24.65 -26.48 -8.18
CA ASN A 66 -25.83 -25.74 -8.66
C ASN A 66 -25.41 -24.48 -9.46
N ASP A 67 -26.14 -24.12 -10.51
CA ASP A 67 -25.82 -22.98 -11.41
C ASP A 67 -25.61 -21.63 -10.68
N SER A 68 -26.18 -21.51 -9.48
CA SER A 68 -25.98 -20.38 -8.56
C SER A 68 -24.52 -20.20 -8.11
N THR A 69 -23.76 -21.28 -7.93
CA THR A 69 -22.36 -21.23 -7.48
C THR A 69 -21.43 -20.75 -8.60
N ALA A 70 -21.72 -21.15 -9.84
CA ALA A 70 -20.98 -20.70 -11.03
C ALA A 70 -21.19 -19.20 -11.30
N LYS A 71 -22.41 -18.69 -11.12
CA LYS A 71 -22.70 -17.24 -11.19
C LYS A 71 -22.03 -16.46 -10.06
N LEU A 72 -21.97 -17.02 -8.85
CA LEU A 72 -21.27 -16.39 -7.72
C LEU A 72 -19.76 -16.31 -7.95
N ALA A 73 -19.15 -17.33 -8.53
CA ALA A 73 -17.72 -17.33 -8.89
C ALA A 73 -17.39 -16.28 -9.96
N ALA A 74 -18.23 -16.14 -11.00
CA ALA A 74 -18.05 -15.12 -12.03
C ALA A 74 -18.20 -13.68 -11.48
N THR A 75 -19.19 -13.47 -10.60
CA THR A 75 -19.44 -12.15 -9.99
C THR A 75 -18.35 -11.78 -8.96
N GLY A 76 -17.86 -12.77 -8.20
CA GLY A 76 -16.76 -12.61 -7.26
C GLY A 76 -15.46 -12.16 -7.92
N ASN A 77 -15.22 -12.56 -9.17
CA ASN A 77 -14.00 -12.24 -9.91
C ASN A 77 -13.90 -10.75 -10.27
N ILE A 78 -15.02 -10.13 -10.67
CA ILE A 78 -15.08 -8.69 -10.97
C ILE A 78 -14.94 -7.86 -9.68
N PHE A 79 -15.62 -8.28 -8.61
CA PHE A 79 -15.53 -7.61 -7.31
C PHE A 79 -14.08 -7.63 -6.76
N MET A 80 -13.40 -8.78 -6.83
CA MET A 80 -11.99 -8.91 -6.43
C MET A 80 -11.07 -8.01 -7.27
N LEU A 81 -11.31 -7.91 -8.58
CA LEU A 81 -10.53 -7.06 -9.47
C LEU A 81 -10.70 -5.57 -9.13
N LEU A 82 -11.95 -5.11 -8.90
CA LEU A 82 -12.23 -3.74 -8.46
C LEU A 82 -11.59 -3.44 -7.10
N LEU A 83 -11.72 -4.37 -6.14
CA LEU A 83 -11.11 -4.22 -4.82
C LEU A 83 -9.58 -4.13 -4.91
N SER A 84 -8.95 -4.98 -5.72
CA SER A 84 -7.51 -4.94 -5.98
C SER A 84 -7.07 -3.63 -6.62
N LEU A 85 -7.85 -3.10 -7.56
CA LEU A 85 -7.58 -1.83 -8.21
C LEU A 85 -7.67 -0.65 -7.22
N ILE A 86 -8.69 -0.64 -6.35
CA ILE A 86 -8.87 0.38 -5.32
C ILE A 86 -7.69 0.37 -4.34
N ILE A 87 -7.31 -0.82 -3.84
CA ILE A 87 -6.20 -0.96 -2.90
C ILE A 87 -4.88 -0.51 -3.57
N SER A 88 -4.62 -0.97 -4.79
CA SER A 88 -3.41 -0.61 -5.54
C SER A 88 -3.35 0.90 -5.83
N GLY A 89 -4.48 1.51 -6.18
CA GLY A 89 -4.59 2.96 -6.36
C GLY A 89 -4.31 3.73 -5.07
N LEU A 90 -4.82 3.25 -3.93
CA LEU A 90 -4.58 3.88 -2.63
C LEU A 90 -3.11 3.77 -2.19
N LEU A 91 -2.50 2.61 -2.39
CA LEU A 91 -1.07 2.39 -2.14
C LEU A 91 -0.22 3.27 -3.06
N PHE A 92 -0.56 3.35 -4.34
CA PHE A 92 0.10 4.24 -5.28
C PHE A 92 -0.01 5.69 -4.84
N TYR A 93 -1.21 6.15 -4.48
CA TYR A 93 -1.46 7.54 -4.08
C TYR A 93 -0.58 7.94 -2.90
N THR A 94 -0.51 7.11 -1.85
CA THR A 94 0.31 7.39 -0.66
C THR A 94 1.80 7.40 -0.98
N LEU A 95 2.28 6.43 -1.78
CA LEU A 95 3.70 6.32 -2.15
C LEU A 95 4.15 7.45 -3.10
N PHE A 96 3.31 7.81 -4.07
CA PHE A 96 3.53 8.93 -4.98
C PHE A 96 3.53 10.28 -4.23
N THR A 97 2.61 10.43 -3.29
CA THR A 97 2.53 11.61 -2.42
C THR A 97 3.79 11.77 -1.58
N PHE A 98 4.28 10.71 -0.93
CA PHE A 98 5.57 10.71 -0.25
C PHE A 98 6.71 11.10 -1.19
N SER A 99 6.81 10.47 -2.37
CA SER A 99 7.88 10.75 -3.32
C SER A 99 7.91 12.23 -3.75
N ARG A 100 6.74 12.82 -4.05
CA ARG A 100 6.62 14.24 -4.41
C ARG A 100 7.00 15.18 -3.27
N TYR A 101 6.48 14.96 -2.06
CA TYR A 101 6.71 15.84 -0.93
C TYR A 101 8.11 15.70 -0.34
N ALA A 102 8.68 14.49 -0.32
CA ALA A 102 10.05 14.26 0.12
C ALA A 102 11.07 14.93 -0.81
N LYS A 103 10.87 14.81 -2.14
CA LYS A 103 11.75 15.47 -3.12
C LYS A 103 11.68 17.00 -2.99
N LYS A 104 10.47 17.57 -2.98
CA LYS A 104 10.27 19.03 -2.84
C LYS A 104 10.74 19.56 -1.48
N GLY A 105 10.53 18.81 -0.40
CA GLY A 105 10.97 19.20 0.94
C GLY A 105 12.48 19.30 1.07
N ILE A 106 13.23 18.48 0.33
CA ILE A 106 14.70 18.55 0.34
C ILE A 106 15.23 19.61 -0.62
N GLU A 107 14.61 19.76 -1.81
CA GLU A 107 15.00 20.81 -2.77
C GLU A 107 14.76 22.23 -2.23
N GLN A 108 13.72 22.43 -1.41
CA GLN A 108 13.35 23.73 -0.85
C GLN A 108 13.79 23.92 0.61
N ASP A 109 14.57 22.96 1.16
CA ASP A 109 14.95 22.87 2.58
C ASP A 109 13.77 23.11 3.56
N ASN A 110 12.58 22.70 3.15
CA ASN A 110 11.33 22.97 3.87
C ASN A 110 10.90 21.71 4.63
N ARG A 111 11.19 21.70 5.94
CA ARG A 111 10.83 20.60 6.85
C ARG A 111 9.34 20.29 6.87
N THR A 112 8.47 21.29 6.73
CA THR A 112 7.01 21.08 6.75
C THR A 112 6.57 20.19 5.59
N LEU A 113 7.16 20.36 4.41
CA LEU A 113 6.90 19.49 3.25
C LEU A 113 7.48 18.09 3.47
N LEU A 114 8.66 17.97 4.08
CA LEU A 114 9.28 16.69 4.39
C LEU A 114 8.41 15.87 5.38
N ILE A 115 7.92 16.52 6.44
CA ILE A 115 7.04 15.91 7.44
C ILE A 115 5.73 15.45 6.80
N ARG A 116 5.12 16.26 5.92
CA ARG A 116 3.93 15.86 5.15
C ARG A 116 4.19 14.63 4.29
N GLY A 117 5.37 14.54 3.67
CA GLY A 117 5.81 13.34 2.96
C GLY A 117 5.89 12.13 3.89
N LEU A 118 6.56 12.25 5.03
CA LEU A 118 6.70 11.17 6.01
C LEU A 118 5.34 10.68 6.55
N ILE A 119 4.39 11.58 6.77
CA ILE A 119 3.02 11.22 7.18
C ILE A 119 2.35 10.36 6.10
N ALA A 120 2.50 10.71 4.83
CA ALA A 120 1.97 9.90 3.72
C ALA A 120 2.65 8.52 3.64
N LEU A 121 3.96 8.44 3.92
CA LEU A 121 4.67 7.17 4.02
C LEU A 121 4.21 6.32 5.20
N GLY A 122 3.93 6.94 6.35
CA GLY A 122 3.35 6.27 7.51
C GLY A 122 1.96 5.70 7.21
N ALA A 123 1.14 6.45 6.47
CA ALA A 123 -0.16 5.96 6.00
C ALA A 123 -0.02 4.73 5.09
N TYR A 124 0.95 4.72 4.18
CA TYR A 124 1.27 3.56 3.34
C TYR A 124 1.57 2.32 4.19
N PHE A 125 2.52 2.41 5.13
CA PHE A 125 2.88 1.27 5.99
C PHE A 125 1.70 0.78 6.84
N ARG A 126 0.84 1.69 7.32
CA ARG A 126 -0.36 1.32 8.06
C ARG A 126 -1.33 0.50 7.21
N ILE A 127 -1.57 0.90 5.97
CA ILE A 127 -2.44 0.15 5.04
C ILE A 127 -1.84 -1.23 4.76
N VAL A 128 -0.54 -1.29 4.43
CA VAL A 128 0.16 -2.55 4.16
C VAL A 128 0.14 -3.47 5.38
N ALA A 129 0.35 -2.95 6.59
CA ALA A 129 0.32 -3.72 7.82
C ALA A 129 -1.06 -4.34 8.09
N ILE A 130 -2.14 -3.56 7.90
CA ILE A 130 -3.51 -4.07 8.03
C ILE A 130 -3.75 -5.19 7.01
N LEU A 131 -3.37 -4.98 5.75
CA LEU A 131 -3.50 -6.01 4.71
C LEU A 131 -2.73 -7.29 5.05
N ALA A 132 -1.49 -7.16 5.51
CA ALA A 132 -0.64 -8.29 5.86
C ALA A 132 -1.23 -9.10 7.03
N ILE A 133 -1.75 -8.43 8.07
CA ILE A 133 -2.41 -9.07 9.20
C ILE A 133 -3.68 -9.79 8.74
N SER A 134 -4.53 -9.14 7.93
CA SER A 134 -5.73 -9.77 7.38
C SER A 134 -5.40 -11.00 6.53
N PHE A 135 -4.37 -10.92 5.69
CA PHE A 135 -3.93 -12.05 4.87
C PHE A 135 -3.40 -13.20 5.72
N LEU A 136 -2.59 -12.90 6.74
CA LEU A 136 -2.08 -13.90 7.67
C LEU A 136 -3.21 -14.59 8.45
N GLY A 137 -4.21 -13.83 8.89
CA GLY A 137 -5.39 -14.36 9.57
C GLY A 137 -6.21 -15.30 8.68
N LEU A 138 -6.45 -14.93 7.43
CA LEU A 138 -7.14 -15.79 6.44
C LEU A 138 -6.35 -17.06 6.17
N LEU A 139 -5.03 -16.96 5.99
CA LEU A 139 -4.16 -18.11 5.74
C LEU A 139 -4.20 -19.09 6.92
N LEU A 140 -4.14 -18.57 8.15
CA LEU A 140 -4.25 -19.38 9.37
C LEU A 140 -5.61 -20.09 9.45
N MET A 141 -6.69 -19.41 9.07
CA MET A 141 -8.03 -19.99 9.01
C MET A 141 -8.13 -21.14 7.99
N VAL A 142 -7.56 -20.97 6.80
CA VAL A 142 -7.48 -22.02 5.76
C VAL A 142 -6.67 -23.22 6.25
N ILE A 143 -5.56 -23.00 6.95
CA ILE A 143 -4.75 -24.09 7.53
C ILE A 143 -5.58 -24.89 8.54
N LEU A 144 -6.29 -24.21 9.45
CA LEU A 144 -7.13 -24.88 10.45
C LEU A 144 -8.26 -25.68 9.79
N MET A 145 -8.95 -25.10 8.81
CA MET A 145 -10.00 -25.81 8.06
C MET A 145 -9.48 -27.02 7.32
N THR A 146 -8.31 -26.91 6.68
CA THR A 146 -7.70 -28.03 5.94
C THR A 146 -7.29 -29.16 6.87
N ARG A 147 -6.75 -28.82 8.06
CA ARG A 147 -6.39 -29.81 9.09
C ARG A 147 -7.60 -30.49 9.73
N MET A 148 -8.71 -29.77 9.90
CA MET A 148 -9.95 -30.33 10.43
C MET A 148 -10.74 -31.13 9.38
N GLY A 149 -10.75 -30.69 8.11
CA GLY A 149 -11.42 -31.38 7.01
C GLY A 149 -10.71 -32.69 6.59
N GLY A 150 -9.39 -32.75 6.72
CA GLY A 150 -8.60 -33.97 6.47
C GLY A 150 -8.67 -35.02 7.59
N ALA A 151 -9.34 -34.75 8.71
CA ALA A 151 -9.53 -35.69 9.81
C ALA A 151 -10.91 -36.39 9.78
N ILE A 152 -11.79 -36.02 8.84
CA ILE A 152 -13.16 -36.54 8.71
C ILE A 152 -13.34 -37.39 7.44
N GLY A 153 -12.30 -37.52 6.60
CA GLY A 153 -12.24 -38.47 5.48
C GLY A 153 -11.25 -39.58 5.74
#